data_AF-A0A2S5QYI0-F1
#
_entry.id   AF-A0A2S5QYI0-F1
#
_cell.length_a   1.000
_cell.length_b   1.000
_cell.length_c   1.000
_cell.angle_alpha   90.00
_cell.angle_beta   90.00
_cell.angle_gamma   90.00
#
_symmetry.space_group_name_H-M   'P 1'
#
loop_
_entity.id
_entity.type
_entity.pdbx_description
1 polymer ?
#
loop_
_entity_poly.entity_id
_entity_poly.type
_entity_poly.pdbx_seq_one_letter_code
_entity_poly.pdbx_strand_id
1 'polypeptide(L)' 'MSKYISAAALGLLSLSASLMANAASCPELYNHQYKTLQGEQINLCDYQDKPILVVNTASKCGFAPQFESLES' A
#
# COMPACT_ATOMS: atom_id res chain seq x y z
N MET A 1 -11.30 10.87 51.44
CA MET A 1 -11.94 9.88 50.54
C MET A 1 -12.22 10.45 49.14
N SER A 2 -12.60 11.73 48.99
CA SER A 2 -12.89 12.36 47.69
C SER A 2 -11.68 12.58 46.74
N LYS A 3 -10.45 12.70 47.27
CA LYS A 3 -9.24 12.95 46.44
C LYS A 3 -8.78 11.76 45.59
N TYR A 4 -9.18 10.53 45.94
CA TYR A 4 -8.80 9.32 45.20
C TYR A 4 -9.77 9.00 44.05
N ILE A 5 -10.95 9.62 44.03
CA ILE A 5 -12.00 9.40 43.02
C ILE A 5 -11.65 10.15 41.71
N SER A 6 -11.03 11.33 41.80
CA SER A 6 -10.56 12.07 40.61
C SER A 6 -9.37 11.43 39.90
N ALA A 7 -8.52 10.68 40.60
CA ALA A 7 -7.38 9.99 39.99
C ALA A 7 -7.81 8.75 39.19
N ALA A 8 -8.86 8.05 39.64
CA ALA A 8 -9.38 6.85 38.96
C ALA A 8 -10.12 7.16 37.65
N ALA A 9 -10.84 8.28 37.59
CA ALA A 9 -11.58 8.69 36.38
C ALA A 9 -10.64 9.15 35.24
N LEU A 10 -9.50 9.77 35.56
CA LEU A 10 -8.48 10.11 34.57
C LEU A 10 -7.67 8.88 34.10
N GLY A 11 -7.54 7.85 34.94
CA GLY A 11 -6.87 6.59 34.59
C GLY A 11 -7.69 5.69 33.66
N LEU A 12 -9.02 5.78 33.69
CA LEU A 12 -9.89 4.99 32.81
C LEU A 12 -10.02 5.58 31.39
N LEU A 13 -9.87 6.90 31.23
CA LEU A 13 -10.00 7.57 29.93
C LEU A 13 -8.77 7.39 29.02
N SER A 14 -7.62 7.04 29.59
CA SER A 14 -6.36 6.84 28.85
C SER A 14 -6.19 5.43 28.28
N LEU A 15 -7.05 4.46 28.67
CA LEU A 15 -6.92 3.06 28.25
C LEU A 15 -7.66 2.72 26.94
N SER A 16 -8.49 3.63 26.41
CA SER A 16 -9.30 3.37 25.20
C SER A 16 -8.67 3.84 23.89
N ALA A 17 -7.54 4.57 23.91
CA ALA A 17 -6.98 5.19 22.71
C ALA A 17 -6.02 4.28 21.91
N SER A 18 -5.64 3.11 22.45
CA SER A 18 -4.61 2.24 21.85
C SER A 18 -5.13 1.24 20.80
N LEU A 19 -6.43 1.23 20.51
CA LEU A 19 -7.07 0.12 19.78
C LEU A 19 -7.14 0.28 18.26
N MET A 20 -6.71 1.37 17.65
CA MET A 20 -6.96 1.61 16.21
C MET A 20 -5.70 2.05 15.47
N ALA A 21 -4.81 1.09 15.17
CA ALA A 21 -3.74 1.28 14.20
C ALA A 21 -3.46 -0.02 13.43
N ASN A 22 -4.48 -0.59 12.79
CA ASN A 22 -4.23 -1.54 11.70
C ASN A 22 -4.03 -0.73 10.42
N ALA A 23 -2.81 -0.23 10.21
CA ALA A 23 -2.39 0.12 8.86
C ALA A 23 -2.42 -1.17 8.04
N ALA A 24 -3.20 -1.20 6.95
CA ALA A 24 -3.11 -2.29 5.98
C ALA A 24 -1.66 -2.35 5.49
N SER A 25 -0.92 -3.37 5.93
CA SER A 25 0.49 -3.52 5.57
C SER A 25 0.58 -4.02 4.13
N CYS A 26 1.21 -3.23 3.28
CA CYS A 26 1.50 -3.64 1.91
C CYS A 26 2.44 -4.86 1.91
N PRO A 27 2.08 -5.97 1.24
CA PRO A 27 2.95 -7.13 1.13
C PRO A 27 4.30 -6.76 0.51
N GLU A 28 5.38 -7.45 0.91
CA GLU A 28 6.74 -7.13 0.45
C GLU A 28 6.86 -7.10 -1.08
N LEU A 29 6.15 -7.97 -1.78
CA LEU A 29 6.13 -8.01 -3.25
C LEU A 29 5.62 -6.72 -3.89
N TYR A 30 4.69 -6.02 -3.25
CA TYR A 30 4.11 -4.77 -3.73
C TYR A 30 4.76 -3.54 -3.11
N ASN A 31 5.62 -3.71 -2.10
CA ASN A 31 6.29 -2.62 -1.40
C ASN A 31 7.49 -2.08 -2.19
N HIS A 32 7.22 -1.64 -3.41
CA HIS A 32 8.20 -1.13 -4.36
C HIS A 32 7.64 0.10 -5.08
N GLN A 33 8.53 1.07 -5.30
CA GLN A 33 8.25 2.23 -6.11
C GLN A 33 8.97 2.13 -7.45
N TYR A 34 8.25 2.42 -8.53
CA TYR A 34 8.81 2.45 -9.88
C TYR A 34 8.58 3.81 -10.52
N LYS A 35 9.45 4.14 -11.48
CA LYS A 35 9.33 5.33 -12.29
C LYS A 35 8.61 4.98 -13.60
N THR A 36 7.61 5.77 -13.98
CA THR A 36 6.94 5.64 -15.28
C THR A 36 7.83 6.15 -16.42
N LEU A 37 7.43 5.88 -17.66
CA LEU A 37 8.13 6.41 -18.85
C LEU A 37 8.09 7.95 -18.90
N GLN A 38 7.04 8.57 -18.34
CA GLN A 38 6.89 10.03 -18.20
C GLN A 38 7.67 10.61 -17.01
N GLY A 39 8.17 9.73 -16.14
CA GLY A 39 9.05 10.07 -15.03
C GLY A 39 8.36 10.26 -13.68
N GLU A 40 7.07 9.94 -13.59
CA GLU A 40 6.29 9.95 -12.35
C GLU A 40 6.59 8.72 -11.50
N GLN A 41 6.32 8.80 -10.20
CA GLN A 41 6.47 7.66 -9.29
C GLN A 41 5.14 6.92 -9.15
N ILE A 42 5.19 5.59 -9.29
CA ILE A 42 4.07 4.69 -8.97
C ILE A 42 4.43 3.83 -7.76
N ASN A 43 3.46 3.59 -6.89
CA ASN A 43 3.57 2.68 -5.76
C ASN A 43 2.81 1.39 -6.09
N LEU A 44 3.48 0.24 -6.11
CA LEU A 44 2.80 -1.04 -6.42
C LEU A 44 1.78 -1.45 -5.35
N CYS A 45 1.88 -0.94 -4.12
CA CYS A 45 0.91 -1.18 -3.05
C CYS A 45 -0.51 -0.74 -3.44
N ASP A 46 -0.64 0.28 -4.30
CA ASP A 46 -1.94 0.79 -4.76
C ASP A 46 -2.70 -0.25 -5.61
N TYR A 47 -2.02 -1.32 -6.04
CA TYR A 47 -2.55 -2.38 -6.91
C TYR A 47 -2.59 -3.76 -6.23
N GLN A 48 -2.27 -3.88 -4.94
CA GLN A 48 -2.10 -5.16 -4.24
C GLN A 48 -3.31 -6.11 -4.27
N ASP A 49 -4.52 -5.56 -4.43
CA ASP A 49 -5.78 -6.32 -4.46
C ASP A 49 -6.30 -6.54 -5.90
N LYS A 50 -5.44 -6.30 -6.90
CA LYS A 50 -5.75 -6.47 -8.32
C LYS A 50 -4.87 -7.57 -8.92
N PRO A 51 -5.39 -8.39 -9.85
CA PRO A 51 -4.54 -9.20 -10.71
C PRO A 51 -3.58 -8.30 -11.50
N ILE A 52 -2.28 -8.60 -11.48
CA ILE A 52 -1.25 -7.85 -12.20
C ILE A 52 -0.49 -8.81 -13.12
N LEU A 53 -0.36 -8.43 -14.39
CA LEU A 53 0.52 -9.08 -15.36
C LEU A 53 1.76 -8.20 -15.57
N VAL A 54 2.94 -8.74 -15.26
CA VAL A 54 4.22 -8.06 -15.50
C VAL A 54 4.83 -8.60 -16.78
N VAL A 55 5.10 -7.71 -17.74
CA VAL A 55 5.71 -8.05 -19.03
C VAL A 55 7.01 -7.28 -19.19
N ASN A 56 8.12 -7.98 -19.39
CA ASN A 56 9.36 -7.33 -19.82
C ASN A 56 9.32 -7.09 -21.33
N THR A 57 9.37 -5.82 -21.74
CA THR A 57 9.25 -5.43 -23.16
C THR A 57 10.58 -4.89 -23.70
N ALA A 58 10.79 -5.01 -25.01
CA ALA A 58 11.94 -4.42 -25.71
C ALA A 58 11.49 -3.79 -27.04
N SER A 59 11.84 -2.51 -27.27
CA SER A 59 11.34 -1.73 -28.41
C SER A 59 12.02 -2.00 -29.75
N LYS A 60 13.14 -2.74 -29.75
CA LYS A 60 13.96 -3.01 -30.95
C LYS A 60 14.11 -4.50 -31.25
N CYS A 61 13.14 -5.30 -30.82
CA CYS A 61 13.12 -6.74 -31.04
C CYS A 61 11.95 -7.12 -31.95
N GLY A 62 12.07 -8.23 -32.69
CA GLY A 62 11.04 -8.71 -33.62
C GLY A 62 9.74 -9.19 -32.96
N PHE A 63 9.66 -9.15 -31.63
CA PHE A 63 8.48 -9.59 -30.89
C PHE A 63 7.46 -8.48 -30.64
N ALA A 64 7.76 -7.21 -30.99
CA ALA A 64 6.89 -6.04 -30.81
C ALA A 64 5.38 -6.24 -31.17
N PRO A 65 4.99 -7.10 -32.13
CA PRO A 65 3.57 -7.40 -32.35
C PRO A 65 2.83 -7.96 -31.11
N GLN A 66 3.53 -8.40 -30.06
CA GLN A 66 2.88 -8.91 -28.84
C GLN A 66 2.07 -7.85 -28.08
N PHE A 67 2.33 -6.56 -28.30
CA PHE A 67 1.53 -5.48 -27.71
C PHE A 67 0.06 -5.53 -28.15
N GLU A 68 -0.22 -5.94 -29.39
CA GLU A 68 -1.58 -5.96 -29.93
C GLU A 68 -2.51 -6.88 -29.13
N SER A 69 -2.00 -8.01 -28.64
CA SER A 69 -2.78 -8.93 -27.80
C SER A 69 -2.86 -8.53 -26.32
N LEU A 70 -2.00 -7.60 -25.88
CA LEU A 70 -1.97 -7.10 -24.49
C LEU A 70 -2.86 -5.86 -24.30
N GLU A 71 -3.05 -5.07 -25.35
CA GLU A 71 -3.80 -3.79 -25.33
C GLU A 71 -5.27 -3.91 -25.77
N SER A 72 -5.69 -5.09 -26.26
CA SER A 72 -7.03 -5.38 -26.80
C SER A 72 -8.10 -5.61 -25.73
#